data_AF-A0A3B8R4I7-F1
#
_entry.id   AF-A0A3B8R4I7-F1
#
_cell.length_a   1.000
_cell.length_b   1.000
_cell.length_c   1.000
_cell.angle_alpha   90.00
_cell.angle_beta   90.00
_cell.angle_gamma   90.00
#
_symmetry.space_group_name_H-M   'P 1'
#
loop_
_entity.id
_entity.type
_entity.pdbx_description
1 polymer ?
#
loop_
_entity_poly.entity_id
_entity_poly.type
_entity_poly.pdbx_seq_one_letter_code
_entity_poly.pdbx_strand_id
1 'polypeptide(L)' 'MNERSITYLSDAFLITCVLQKELAEDVLAAAKNIGAQGATISYARGTGIRERMGLLGVTIDEQKEVIRIIVSEEQANLV' A
#
# COMPACT_ATOMS: atom_id res chain seq x y z
N MET A 1 32.09 9.52 21.43
CA MET A 1 30.90 8.87 20.81
C MET A 1 30.18 9.95 20.04
N ASN A 2 30.08 9.84 18.72
CA ASN A 2 29.38 10.84 17.91
C ASN A 2 27.87 10.66 18.13
N GLU A 3 27.19 11.68 18.63
CA GLU A 3 25.74 11.65 18.84
C GLU A 3 25.07 11.52 17.48
N ARG A 4 24.39 10.39 17.25
CA ARG A 4 23.57 10.20 16.06
C ARG A 4 22.34 11.07 16.23
N SER A 5 22.26 12.20 15.52
CA SER A 5 21.01 12.96 15.44
C SER A 5 20.00 12.13 14.66
N ILE A 6 18.94 11.70 15.33
CA ILE A 6 17.81 11.02 14.71
C ILE A 6 16.76 12.10 14.45
N THR A 7 16.46 12.36 13.18
CA THR A 7 15.36 13.23 12.79
C THR A 7 14.06 12.44 12.85
N TYR A 8 13.11 12.91 13.66
CA TYR A 8 11.76 12.36 13.72
C TYR A 8 10.85 13.17 12.80
N LEU A 9 10.16 12.50 11.87
CA LEU A 9 9.01 13.10 11.18
C LEU A 9 7.77 12.87 12.05
N SER A 10 7.18 13.96 12.55
CA SER A 10 5.92 13.92 13.29
C SER A 10 4.70 13.92 12.38
N ASP A 11 4.78 14.60 11.24
CA ASP A 11 3.61 14.96 10.42
C ASP A 11 3.59 14.20 9.09
N ALA A 12 3.73 12.87 9.19
CA ALA A 12 3.71 11.96 8.05
C ALA A 12 2.64 10.88 8.23
N PHE A 13 1.95 10.57 7.13
CA PHE A 13 0.95 9.51 7.06
C PHE A 13 1.46 8.36 6.21
N LEU A 14 1.09 7.15 6.62
CA LEU A 14 1.32 5.93 5.85
C LEU A 14 -0.02 5.45 5.27
N ILE A 15 -0.22 5.70 3.99
CA ILE A 15 -1.37 5.17 3.25
C ILE A 15 -1.04 3.73 2.87
N THR A 16 -1.92 2.79 3.25
CA THR A 16 -1.76 1.36 2.97
C THR A 16 -2.96 0.87 2.16
N CYS A 17 -2.73 0.47 0.91
CA CYS A 17 -3.77 -0.06 0.04
C CYS A 17 -3.51 -1.54 -0.24
N VAL A 18 -4.54 -2.37 -0.05
CA VAL A 18 -4.53 -3.79 -0.42
C VAL A 18 -5.28 -3.96 -1.72
N LEU A 19 -4.57 -4.39 -2.75
CA LEU A 19 -5.02 -4.41 -4.14
C LEU A 19 -5.03 -5.84 -4.70
N GLN A 20 -5.72 -6.03 -5.82
CA GLN A 20 -5.49 -7.22 -6.63
C GLN A 20 -4.09 -7.15 -7.26
N LYS A 21 -3.56 -8.33 -7.58
CA LYS A 21 -2.27 -8.45 -8.25
C LYS A 21 -2.25 -7.63 -9.55
N GLU A 22 -1.10 -7.07 -9.88
CA GLU A 22 -0.83 -6.28 -11.10
C GLU A 22 -1.49 -4.89 -11.14
N LEU A 23 -2.21 -4.47 -10.09
CA LEU A 23 -2.81 -3.13 -10.01
C LEU A 23 -1.93 -2.12 -9.25
N ALA A 24 -0.88 -2.55 -8.56
CA ALA A 24 -0.08 -1.63 -7.75
C ALA A 24 0.64 -0.54 -8.57
N GLU A 25 1.05 -0.84 -9.80
CA GLU A 25 1.71 0.13 -10.69
C GLU A 25 0.76 1.24 -11.16
N ASP A 26 -0.49 0.90 -11.47
CA ASP A 26 -1.51 1.88 -11.86
C ASP A 26 -1.83 2.83 -10.70
N VAL A 27 -1.96 2.27 -9.49
CA VAL A 27 -2.17 3.07 -8.26
C VAL A 27 -0.96 3.94 -7.96
N LEU A 28 0.26 3.43 -8.16
CA LEU A 28 1.49 4.22 -8.00
C LEU A 28 1.55 5.38 -9.00
N ALA A 29 1.19 5.16 -10.25
CA ALA A 29 1.16 6.20 -11.27
C ALA A 29 0.14 7.30 -10.92
N ALA A 30 -1.05 6.90 -10.47
CA ALA A 30 -2.06 7.84 -9.98
C ALA A 30 -1.55 8.66 -8.79
N ALA A 31 -0.96 8.01 -7.77
CA ALA A 31 -0.40 8.68 -6.61
C ALA A 31 0.75 9.65 -6.95
N LYS A 32 1.61 9.28 -7.91
CA LYS A 32 2.69 10.17 -8.39
C LYS A 32 2.15 11.43 -9.06
N ASN A 33 1.06 11.34 -9.80
CA ASN A 33 0.46 12.49 -10.49
C ASN A 33 -0.07 13.57 -9.51
N ILE A 34 -0.39 13.18 -8.28
CA ILE A 34 -0.88 14.04 -7.19
C ILE A 34 0.24 14.40 -6.18
N GLY A 35 1.48 14.02 -6.46
CA GLY A 35 2.66 14.49 -5.74
C GLY A 35 3.30 13.48 -4.78
N ALA A 36 2.85 12.22 -4.76
CA ALA A 36 3.54 11.18 -4.00
C ALA A 36 4.94 10.91 -4.61
N GLN A 37 5.97 10.90 -3.78
CA GLN A 37 7.35 10.70 -4.24
C GLN A 37 7.67 9.25 -4.59
N GLY A 38 6.98 8.30 -3.96
CA GLY A 38 7.20 6.87 -4.18
C GLY A 38 6.36 6.01 -3.27
N ALA A 39 6.48 4.71 -3.45
CA ALA A 39 5.79 3.72 -2.65
C ALA A 39 6.62 2.44 -2.50
N THR A 40 6.29 1.65 -1.47
CA THR A 40 6.76 0.27 -1.35
C THR A 40 5.65 -0.68 -1.73
N ILE A 41 5.90 -1.56 -2.70
CA ILE A 41 4.97 -2.61 -3.12
C ILE A 41 5.44 -3.94 -2.52
N SER A 42 4.51 -4.73 -1.99
CA SER A 42 4.80 -6.04 -1.42
C SER A 42 3.71 -7.03 -1.82
N TYR A 43 4.09 -8.26 -2.14
CA TYR A 43 3.11 -9.32 -2.36
C TYR A 43 2.51 -9.78 -1.02
N ALA A 44 1.21 -10.02 -1.03
CA ALA A 44 0.46 -10.49 0.12
C ALA A 44 -0.54 -11.57 -0.31
N ARG A 45 -1.09 -12.25 0.69
CA ARG A 45 -2.23 -13.14 0.52
C ARG A 45 -3.44 -12.53 1.24
N GLY A 46 -4.55 -12.41 0.55
CA GLY A 46 -5.81 -11.95 1.14
C GLY A 46 -6.70 -13.12 1.53
N THR A 47 -7.20 -13.13 2.77
CA THR A 47 -8.24 -14.05 3.22
C THR A 47 -9.56 -13.27 3.36
N GLY A 48 -10.72 -13.93 3.15
CA GLY A 48 -11.99 -13.20 3.16
C GLY A 48 -13.25 -14.07 3.16
N ILE A 49 -14.43 -13.44 3.29
CA ILE A 49 -15.74 -14.11 3.34
C ILE A 49 -15.97 -15.09 2.18
N ARG A 50 -15.36 -14.84 1.02
CA ARG A 50 -15.49 -15.64 -0.20
C ARG A 50 -14.73 -16.97 -0.17
N GLU A 51 -13.76 -17.15 0.74
CA GLU A 51 -13.15 -18.47 1.00
C GLU A 51 -14.16 -19.44 1.63
N ARG A 52 -15.24 -18.93 2.24
CA ARG A 52 -16.34 -19.76 2.76
C ARG A 52 -17.22 -20.38 1.66
N MET A 53 -16.98 -20.10 0.38
CA MET A 53 -17.76 -20.69 -0.73
C MET A 53 -17.33 -22.12 -1.10
N GLY A 54 -16.42 -22.76 -0.35
CA GLY A 54 -16.05 -24.16 -0.52
C GLY A 54 -15.39 -24.45 -1.88
N LEU A 55 -15.86 -25.46 -2.61
CA LEU A 55 -15.33 -25.85 -3.93
C LEU A 55 -15.32 -24.71 -4.96
N LEU A 56 -16.23 -23.73 -4.83
CA LEU A 56 -16.28 -22.55 -5.70
C LEU A 56 -15.16 -21.54 -5.41
N GLY A 57 -14.54 -21.60 -4.23
CA GLY A 57 -13.43 -20.73 -3.83
C GLY A 57 -12.07 -21.17 -4.38
N VAL A 58 -11.95 -22.40 -4.90
CA VAL A 58 -10.67 -22.99 -5.35
C VAL A 58 -10.11 -22.31 -6.62
N THR A 59 -10.97 -21.63 -7.38
CA THR A 59 -10.57 -20.90 -8.59
C THR A 59 -10.11 -19.47 -8.32
N ILE A 60 -10.13 -19.03 -7.06
CA ILE A 60 -9.88 -17.64 -6.70
C ILE A 60 -8.38 -17.43 -6.43
N ASP A 61 -7.78 -16.48 -7.17
CA ASP A 61 -6.41 -16.04 -6.90
C ASP A 61 -6.36 -15.26 -5.58
N GLU A 62 -5.68 -15.85 -4.60
CA GLU A 62 -5.47 -15.32 -3.27
C GLU A 62 -4.32 -14.30 -3.23
N GLN A 63 -3.58 -14.14 -4.32
CA GLN A 63 -2.50 -13.16 -4.43
C GLN A 63 -3.04 -11.73 -4.45
N LYS A 64 -2.43 -10.91 -3.60
CA LYS A 64 -2.68 -9.48 -3.45
C LYS A 64 -1.37 -8.74 -3.54
N GLU A 65 -1.48 -7.45 -3.78
CA GLU A 65 -0.38 -6.51 -3.62
C GLU A 65 -0.76 -5.53 -2.52
N VAL A 66 0.21 -5.17 -1.69
CA VAL A 66 0.08 -4.13 -0.68
C VAL A 66 1.02 -3.01 -1.08
N ILE A 67 0.44 -1.86 -1.45
CA ILE A 67 1.19 -0.64 -1.72
C ILE A 67 1.14 0.24 -0.48
N ARG A 68 2.31 0.76 -0.10
CA ARG A 68 2.54 1.62 1.06
C ARG A 68 3.16 2.92 0.60
N ILE A 69 2.45 4.03 0.83
CA ILE A 69 2.83 5.37 0.39
C ILE A 69 3.00 6.25 1.63
N ILE A 70 4.16 6.90 1.75
CA ILE A 70 4.43 7.85 2.83
C ILE A 70 4.24 9.25 2.25
N VAL A 71 3.41 10.05 2.90
CA VAL A 71 3.04 11.40 2.47
C VAL A 71 3.01 12.36 3.66
N SER A 72 3.14 13.66 3.41
CA SER A 72 2.90 14.67 4.45
C SER A 72 1.42 14.75 4.80
N GLU A 73 1.10 15.33 5.96
CA GLU A 73 -0.29 15.62 6.36
C GLU A 73 -1.09 16.38 5.28
N GLU A 74 -0.48 17.37 4.63
CA GLU A 74 -1.09 18.17 3.57
C GLU A 74 -1.50 17.32 2.35
N GLN A 75 -0.72 16.29 2.04
CA GLN A 75 -0.95 15.40 0.90
C GLN A 75 -1.89 14.23 1.23
N ALA A 76 -2.14 13.93 2.52
CA ALA A 76 -2.79 12.70 2.95
C ALA A 76 -4.23 12.51 2.42
N ASN A 77 -4.95 13.61 2.15
CA ASN A 77 -6.32 13.56 1.60
C ASN A 77 -6.37 13.77 0.08
N LEU A 78 -5.23 14.09 -0.54
CA LEU A 78 -5.13 14.28 -1.99
C LEU A 78 -4.73 12.98 -2.68
N VAL A 79 -3.83 12.21 -2.04
CA VAL A 79 -3.30 10.92 -2.49
C VAL A 79 -4.25 9.77 -2.18
#